data_AF-A0A060BSB5-F1
#
_entry.id   AF-A0A060BSB5-F1
#
_cell.length_a   1.000
_cell.length_b   1.000
_cell.length_c   1.000
_cell.angle_alpha   90.00
_cell.angle_beta   90.00
_cell.angle_gamma   90.00
#
_symmetry.space_group_name_H-M   'P 1'
#
loop_
_entity.id
_entity.type
_entity.pdbx_description
1 polymer ?
#
loop_
_entity_poly.entity_id
_entity_poly.type
_entity_poly.pdbx_seq_one_letter_code
_entity_poly.pdbx_strand_id
1 'polypeptide(L)' 'MAMVDALDYIPEAHPGHAKLVGWVQGLAEVLPKYQDRNGLWYQVLDQPKRKGNFPEASVTAQFMYA' A
#
# COMPACT_ATOMS: atom_id res chain seq x y z
N MET A 1 2.84 -0.54 -5.23
CA MET A 1 3.97 -0.64 -6.17
C MET A 1 3.69 -1.67 -7.24
N ALA A 2 3.99 -2.96 -7.08
CA ALA A 2 3.86 -3.94 -8.17
C ALA A 2 2.49 -3.98 -8.89
N MET A 3 1.38 -3.87 -8.16
CA MET A 3 0.05 -3.82 -8.79
C MET A 3 -0.19 -2.53 -9.60
N VAL A 4 0.37 -1.40 -9.15
CA VAL A 4 0.30 -0.12 -9.87
C VAL A 4 1.19 -0.18 -11.11
N ASP A 5 2.44 -0.63 -10.95
CA ASP A 5 3.39 -0.76 -12.06
C ASP A 5 2.90 -1.72 -13.14
N ALA A 6 2.19 -2.79 -12.74
CA ALA A 6 1.61 -3.74 -13.69
C ALA A 6 0.51 -3.13 -14.57
N LEU A 7 -0.22 -2.13 -14.08
CA LEU A 7 -1.30 -1.48 -14.85
C LEU A 7 -0.76 -0.74 -16.07
N ASP A 8 0.50 -0.28 -16.06
CA ASP A 8 1.14 0.34 -17.23
C ASP A 8 1.26 -0.62 -18.43
N TYR A 9 1.27 -1.94 -18.17
CA TYR A 9 1.49 -2.98 -19.18
C TYR A 9 0.26 -3.86 -19.44
N ILE A 10 -0.76 -3.78 -18.59
CA ILE A 10 -2.00 -4.56 -18.72
C ILE A 10 -3.06 -3.66 -19.35
N PRO A 11 -3.46 -3.90 -20.61
CA PRO A 11 -4.46 -3.06 -21.27
C PRO A 11 -5.79 -3.07 -20.51
N GLU A 12 -6.53 -1.96 -20.56
CA GLU A 12 -7.84 -1.84 -19.90
C GLU A 12 -8.84 -2.95 -20.30
N ALA A 13 -8.78 -3.39 -21.56
CA ALA A 13 -9.62 -4.47 -22.08
C ALA A 13 -9.24 -5.88 -21.57
N HIS A 14 -8.09 -6.04 -20.91
CA HIS A 14 -7.67 -7.30 -20.35
C HIS A 14 -8.61 -7.71 -19.20
N PRO A 15 -9.10 -8.95 -19.14
CA PRO A 15 -10.10 -9.39 -18.15
C PRO A 15 -9.62 -9.26 -16.68
N GLY A 16 -8.31 -9.19 -16.46
CA GLY A 16 -7.70 -8.97 -15.15
C GLY A 16 -7.53 -7.51 -14.72
N HIS A 17 -7.64 -6.54 -15.64
CA HIS A 17 -7.36 -5.13 -15.36
C HIS A 17 -8.28 -4.58 -14.27
N ALA A 18 -9.60 -4.73 -14.44
CA ALA A 18 -10.58 -4.25 -13.47
C ALA A 18 -10.40 -4.87 -12.07
N LYS A 19 -9.94 -6.13 -11.99
CA LYS A 19 -9.66 -6.80 -10.72
C LYS A 19 -8.46 -6.17 -10.01
N LEU A 20 -7.38 -5.91 -10.75
CA LEU A 20 -6.18 -5.27 -10.21
C LEU A 20 -6.47 -3.86 -9.70
N VAL A 21 -7.21 -3.06 -10.48
CA VAL A 21 -7.67 -1.72 -10.05
C VAL A 21 -8.47 -1.82 -8.75
N GLY A 22 -9.40 -2.78 -8.65
CA GLY A 22 -10.16 -3.00 -7.42
C GLY A 22 -9.30 -3.34 -6.21
N TRP A 23 -8.24 -4.14 -6.36
CA TRP A 23 -7.31 -4.44 -5.27
C TRP A 23 -6.47 -3.22 -4.86
N VAL A 24 -6.01 -2.42 -5.82
CA VAL A 24 -5.29 -1.16 -5.53
C VAL A 24 -6.18 -0.20 -4.76
N GLN A 25 -7.43 -0.01 -5.21
CA GLN A 25 -8.41 0.83 -4.52
C GLN A 25 -8.70 0.33 -3.10
N GLY A 26 -8.85 -0.98 -2.91
CA GLY A 26 -9.05 -1.58 -1.58
C GLY A 26 -7.86 -1.34 -0.64
N LEU A 27 -6.62 -1.42 -1.13
CA LEU A 27 -5.44 -1.05 -0.34
C LEU A 27 -5.42 0.45 -0.01
N ALA A 28 -5.71 1.32 -0.97
CA ALA A 28 -5.74 2.76 -0.75
C ALA A 28 -6.79 3.17 0.30
N GLU A 29 -7.90 2.44 0.40
CA GLU A 29 -8.92 2.67 1.44
C GLU A 29 -8.47 2.18 2.83
N VAL A 30 -7.72 1.07 2.91
CA VAL A 30 -7.38 0.42 4.17
C VAL A 30 -6.10 0.98 4.79
N LEU A 31 -5.07 1.27 3.99
CA LEU A 31 -3.75 1.69 4.47
C LEU A 31 -3.77 2.92 5.40
N PRO A 32 -4.57 3.98 5.14
CA PRO A 32 -4.65 5.14 6.05
C PRO A 32 -5.07 4.77 7.48
N LYS A 33 -5.80 3.66 7.68
CA LYS A 33 -6.20 3.17 9.01
C LYS A 33 -5.02 2.71 9.87
N TYR A 34 -3.88 2.43 9.23
CA TYR A 34 -2.64 1.97 9.88
C TYR A 34 -1.53 3.04 9.87
N GLN A 35 -1.81 4.23 9.35
CA GLN A 35 -0.86 5.33 9.30
C GLN A 35 -0.74 6.01 10.67
N ASP A 36 0.47 6.34 11.08
CA ASP A 36 0.70 7.09 12.31
C ASP A 36 0.42 8.59 12.12
N ARG A 37 0.46 9.35 13.21
CA ARG A 37 0.22 10.80 13.20
C ARG A 37 1.20 11.62 12.35
N ASN A 38 2.36 11.05 12.02
CA ASN A 38 3.39 11.69 11.21
C ASN A 38 3.28 11.31 9.73
N GLY A 39 2.30 10.48 9.36
CA GLY A 39 2.13 9.99 8.01
C GLY A 39 2.96 8.75 7.68
N LEU A 40 3.54 8.08 8.69
CA LEU A 40 4.42 6.93 8.50
C LEU A 40 3.71 5.61 8.80
N TRP A 41 4.20 4.53 8.20
CA TRP A 41 3.80 3.17 8.56
C TRP A 41 4.92 2.46 9.31
N TYR A 42 4.54 1.60 10.24
CA TYR A 42 5.47 0.82 11.06
C TYR A 42 5.90 -0.47 10.37
N GLN A 43 7.11 -0.95 10.67
CA GLN A 43 7.65 -2.23 10.18
C GLN A 43 6.67 -3.40 10.39
N VAL A 44 5.98 -3.43 11.53
CA VAL A 44 4.82 -4.30 11.75
C VAL A 44 3.57 -3.43 11.85
N LEU A 45 2.79 -3.36 10.77
CA LEU A 45 1.70 -2.40 10.55
C LEU A 45 0.64 -2.39 11.67
N ASP A 46 0.23 -3.58 12.11
CA ASP A 46 -0.85 -3.77 13.08
C ASP A 46 -0.38 -3.71 14.54
N GLN A 47 0.92 -3.54 14.78
CA GLN A 47 1.53 -3.59 16.11
C GLN A 47 2.41 -2.37 16.41
N PRO A 48 1.92 -1.12 16.25
CA PRO A 48 2.74 0.08 16.42
C PRO A 48 3.32 0.24 17.83
N LYS A 49 2.73 -0.44 18.84
CA LYS A 49 3.19 -0.42 20.24
C LYS A 49 4.11 -1.58 20.62
N ARG A 50 4.40 -2.53 19.71
CA ARG A 50 5.28 -3.66 20.00
C ARG A 50 6.70 -3.17 20.25
N LYS A 51 7.32 -3.63 21.34
CA LYS A 51 8.72 -3.34 21.67
C LYS A 51 9.62 -3.71 20.49
N GLY A 52 10.44 -2.76 20.04
CA GLY A 52 11.36 -2.93 18.92
C GLY A 52 10.75 -2.67 17.53
N ASN A 53 9.46 -2.38 17.43
CA ASN A 53 8.87 -1.88 16.19
C ASN A 53 9.24 -0.41 15.99
N PHE A 54 9.26 0.04 14.74
CA PHE A 54 9.70 1.39 14.37
C PHE A 54 8.98 1.88 13.10
N PRO A 55 8.83 3.21 12.91
CA PRO A 55 8.39 3.78 11.64
C PRO A 55 9.39 3.43 10.54
N GLU A 56 8.92 2.78 9.48
CA GLU A 56 9.80 2.21 8.45
C GLU A 56 9.67 3.01 7.15
N ALA A 57 10.81 3.46 6.63
CA ALA A 57 10.86 4.43 5.56
C ALA A 57 10.52 3.84 4.19
N SER A 58 10.98 2.61 3.90
CA SER A 58 10.81 2.03 2.57
C SER A 58 9.36 1.66 2.27
N VAL A 59 8.64 1.06 3.22
CA VAL A 59 7.22 0.74 3.13
C VAL A 59 6.38 2.01 3.09
N THR A 60 6.76 3.04 3.84
CA THR A 60 6.11 4.35 3.76
C THR A 60 6.23 4.92 2.34
N ALA A 61 7.43 4.90 1.76
CA ALA A 61 7.62 5.35 0.37
C ALA A 61 6.85 4.47 -0.63
N GLN A 62 6.82 3.15 -0.45
CA GLN A 62 6.10 2.22 -1.31
C GLN A 62 4.58 2.41 -1.27
N PHE A 63 4.02 2.71 -0.10
CA PHE A 63 2.60 2.98 0.07
C PHE A 63 2.22 4.36 -0.45
N MET A 64 3.09 5.36 -0.29
CA MET A 64 2.85 6.70 -0.85
C MET A 64 2.97 6.73 -2.38
N TYR A 65 3.81 5.87 -2.96
CA TYR A 65 3.92 5.69 -4.41
C TYR A 65 2.70 5.01 -5.03
N ALA A 66 2.09 4.08 -4.28
CA ALA A 66 1.02 3.20 -4.76
C ALA A 66 -0.36 3.87 -4.66
#